data_AF-A0A2V9G8L1-F1
#
_entry.id   AF-A0A2V9G8L1-F1
#
_cell.length_a   1.000
_cell.length_b   1.000
_cell.length_c   1.000
_cell.angle_alpha   90.00
_cell.angle_beta   90.00
_cell.angle_gamma   90.00
#
_symmetry.space_group_name_H-M   'P 1'
#
loop_
_entity.id
_entity.type
_entity.pdbx_description
1 polymer ?
#
loop_
_entity_poly.entity_id
_entity_poly.type
_entity_poly.pdbx_seq_one_letter_code
_entity_poly.pdbx_strand_id
1 'polypeptide(L)'
;MWLVLLSWPTASAALPAGQQGSTRSPHGPLAIPCENCHTAAGWRPIRAVPEFDHNKTNYPLRGMHEKVQCTQCHVKPIFTDVGKNCQDCHADIHQRKMGTDCAQCHTVLGWNNAIQQVKDHQNRFPLFGAHAAV
;
A
#
# COMPACT_ATOMS: atom_id res chain seq x y z
N MET A 1 37.21 10.88 67.50
CA MET A 1 36.16 11.87 67.18
C MET A 1 36.75 13.03 66.39
N TRP A 2 37.20 12.80 65.15
CA TRP A 2 37.54 13.85 64.18
C TRP A 2 37.04 13.34 62.82
N LEU A 3 36.02 14.00 62.31
CA LEU A 3 35.33 13.71 61.05
C LEU A 3 36.23 14.10 59.88
N VAL A 4 36.56 13.16 58.99
CA VAL A 4 37.09 13.46 57.66
C VAL A 4 35.98 13.16 56.66
N LEU A 5 35.50 14.23 56.04
CA LEU A 5 34.40 14.26 55.09
C LEU A 5 34.81 13.55 53.79
N LEU A 6 34.09 12.47 53.44
CA LEU A 6 34.19 11.80 52.15
C LEU A 6 33.51 12.67 51.08
N SER A 7 34.30 13.41 50.31
CA SER A 7 33.82 14.08 49.10
C SER A 7 33.72 13.07 47.96
N TRP A 8 32.48 12.69 47.61
CA TRP A 8 32.21 11.89 46.42
C TRP A 8 32.25 12.82 45.19
N PRO A 9 33.05 12.53 44.15
CA PRO A 9 32.96 13.27 42.91
C PRO A 9 31.63 12.90 42.24
N THR A 10 30.72 13.87 42.13
CA THR A 10 29.56 13.78 41.25
C THR A 10 30.05 13.91 39.80
N ALA A 11 30.69 12.86 39.29
CA ALA A 11 30.88 12.71 37.86
C ALA A 11 29.52 12.31 37.27
N SER A 12 28.75 13.31 36.82
CA SER A 12 27.62 13.07 35.94
C SER A 12 28.14 12.41 34.68
N ALA A 13 28.08 11.09 34.62
CA ALA A 13 28.31 10.34 33.40
C ALA A 13 27.22 10.79 32.41
N ALA A 14 27.59 11.65 31.45
CA ALA A 14 26.77 11.90 30.30
C ALA A 14 26.52 10.54 29.63
N LEU A 15 25.24 10.17 29.50
CA LEU A 15 24.83 9.03 28.70
C LEU A 15 25.48 9.21 27.31
N PRO A 16 26.10 8.16 26.74
CA PRO A 16 26.62 8.26 25.39
C PRO A 16 25.46 8.68 24.50
N ALA A 17 25.67 9.75 23.72
CA ALA A 17 24.71 10.17 22.70
C ALA A 17 24.36 8.92 21.89
N GLY A 18 23.11 8.46 22.03
CA GLY A 18 22.61 7.29 21.34
C GLY A 18 23.01 7.42 19.89
N GLN A 19 23.80 6.45 19.42
CA GLN A 19 24.35 6.48 18.08
C GLN A 19 23.19 6.68 17.11
N GLN A 20 23.18 7.83 16.43
CA GLN A 20 22.30 8.05 15.29
C GLN A 20 22.82 7.18 14.16
N GLY A 21 22.57 5.87 14.28
CA GLY A 21 22.65 4.98 13.15
C GLY A 21 21.69 5.51 12.10
N SER A 22 22.23 5.85 10.93
CA SER A 22 21.42 6.07 9.74
C SER A 22 20.66 4.77 9.48
N THR A 23 19.46 4.65 10.04
CA THR A 23 18.52 3.62 9.65
C THR A 23 17.99 4.03 8.29
N ARG A 24 18.73 3.66 7.24
CA ARG A 24 18.25 3.84 5.87
C ARG A 24 16.98 3.02 5.73
N SER A 25 15.84 3.70 5.81
CA SER A 25 14.53 3.10 5.64
C SER A 25 14.47 2.37 4.29
N PRO A 26 14.05 1.09 4.24
CA PRO A 26 13.88 0.37 2.98
C PRO A 26 12.71 0.93 2.17
N HIS A 27 11.96 1.89 2.72
CA HIS A 27 10.75 2.43 2.14
C HIS A 27 10.94 3.60 1.18
N GLY A 28 12.19 4.03 0.96
CA GLY A 28 12.49 5.27 0.27
C GLY A 28 12.01 6.48 1.08
N PRO A 29 11.78 7.63 0.41
CA PRO A 29 11.18 8.79 1.06
C PRO A 29 9.74 8.50 1.46
N LEU A 30 9.50 8.28 2.75
CA LEU A 30 8.18 8.02 3.32
C LEU A 30 7.89 9.04 4.42
N ALA A 31 6.93 9.93 4.17
CA ALA A 31 6.52 10.99 5.11
C ALA A 31 5.37 10.51 6.02
N ILE A 32 5.55 9.34 6.65
CA ILE A 32 4.58 8.72 7.58
C ILE A 32 5.36 8.24 8.82
N PRO A 33 4.82 8.40 10.04
CA PRO A 33 5.46 7.89 11.25
C PRO A 33 5.68 6.36 11.19
N CYS A 34 6.82 5.89 11.70
CA CYS A 34 7.21 4.47 11.61
C CYS A 34 6.22 3.57 12.35
N GLU A 35 5.72 4.07 13.47
CA GLU A 35 4.78 3.46 14.40
C GLU A 35 3.40 3.19 13.80
N ASN A 36 3.03 3.81 12.67
CA ASN A 36 1.79 3.48 11.95
C ASN A 36 1.80 2.04 11.44
N CYS A 37 2.98 1.50 11.15
CA CYS A 37 3.16 0.14 10.62
C CYS A 37 3.97 -0.75 11.56
N HIS A 38 4.91 -0.19 12.32
CA HIS A 38 5.78 -0.96 13.22
C HIS A 38 5.34 -0.83 14.67
N THR A 39 5.76 -1.79 15.50
CA THR A 39 5.50 -1.75 16.94
C THR A 39 6.82 -1.58 17.68
N ALA A 40 6.76 -1.16 18.94
CA ALA A 40 7.95 -1.14 19.80
C ALA A 40 8.59 -2.55 19.96
N ALA A 41 7.82 -3.62 19.75
CA ALA A 41 8.33 -4.99 19.81
C ALA A 41 9.22 -5.35 18.60
N GLY A 42 9.12 -4.64 17.48
CA GLY A 42 10.00 -4.83 16.35
C GLY A 42 9.48 -4.33 15.01
N TRP A 43 10.38 -4.37 14.02
CA TRP A 43 10.11 -4.01 12.62
C TRP A 43 9.35 -5.10 11.85
N ARG A 44 9.41 -6.36 12.31
CA ARG A 44 8.66 -7.51 11.78
C ARG A 44 8.19 -8.41 12.95
N PRO A 45 6.93 -8.87 12.96
CA PRO A 45 5.86 -8.53 12.01
C PRO A 45 5.44 -7.05 12.13
N ILE A 46 4.92 -6.49 11.05
CA ILE A 46 4.23 -5.19 11.12
C ILE A 46 2.92 -5.34 11.91
N ARG A 47 2.31 -4.23 12.29
CA ARG A 47 0.96 -4.20 12.86
C ARG A 47 -0.01 -4.93 11.92
N ALA A 48 -0.88 -5.76 12.50
CA ALA A 48 -1.91 -6.48 11.74
C ALA A 48 -2.90 -5.51 11.07
N VAL A 49 -3.18 -4.37 11.71
CA VAL A 49 -3.96 -3.26 11.16
C VAL A 49 -3.08 -2.01 11.20
N PRO A 50 -2.52 -1.59 10.06
CA PRO A 50 -1.78 -0.34 9.98
C PRO A 50 -2.68 0.86 10.28
N GLU A 51 -2.17 1.87 10.97
CA GLU A 51 -2.87 3.15 11.21
C GLU A 51 -2.83 4.08 9.98
N PHE A 52 -2.61 3.49 8.80
CA PHE A 52 -2.51 4.17 7.52
C PHE A 52 -3.85 4.14 6.79
N ASP A 53 -4.26 5.30 6.28
CA ASP A 53 -5.53 5.48 5.58
C ASP A 53 -5.31 5.81 4.10
N HIS A 54 -5.59 4.84 3.23
CA HIS A 54 -5.53 5.02 1.77
C HIS A 54 -6.47 6.12 1.26
N ASN A 55 -7.53 6.49 1.99
CA ASN A 55 -8.44 7.58 1.61
C ASN A 55 -7.77 8.95 1.59
N LYS A 56 -6.65 9.11 2.29
CA LYS A 56 -5.87 10.36 2.33
C LYS A 56 -4.82 10.43 1.24
N THR A 57 -4.79 9.44 0.35
CA THR A 57 -3.83 9.35 -0.76
C THR A 57 -4.51 9.68 -2.08
N ASN A 58 -3.69 9.80 -3.13
CA ASN A 58 -4.18 9.95 -4.50
C ASN A 58 -4.71 8.64 -5.11
N TYR A 59 -4.77 7.55 -4.35
CA TYR A 59 -5.35 6.28 -4.78
C TYR A 59 -6.18 5.66 -3.64
N PRO A 60 -7.40 6.16 -3.42
CA PRO A 60 -8.29 5.60 -2.41
C PRO A 60 -8.76 4.20 -2.82
N LEU A 61 -8.59 3.22 -1.94
CA LEU A 61 -9.05 1.86 -2.18
C LEU A 61 -10.58 1.81 -2.08
N ARG A 62 -11.21 1.20 -3.08
CA ARG A 62 -12.68 1.08 -3.18
C ARG A 62 -13.04 -0.32 -3.61
N GLY A 63 -14.18 -0.83 -3.14
CA GLY A 63 -14.73 -2.09 -3.59
C GLY A 63 -13.78 -3.26 -3.34
N MET A 64 -13.50 -4.06 -4.37
CA MET A 64 -12.63 -5.23 -4.24
C MET A 64 -11.19 -4.86 -3.85
N HIS A 65 -10.72 -3.65 -4.18
CA HIS A 65 -9.36 -3.21 -3.84
C HIS A 65 -9.14 -3.01 -2.34
N GLU A 66 -10.19 -2.85 -1.53
CA GLU A 66 -10.08 -2.70 -0.06
C GLU A 66 -9.54 -3.96 0.62
N LYS A 67 -9.66 -5.11 -0.03
CA LYS A 67 -9.27 -6.42 0.51
C LYS A 67 -7.93 -6.91 -0.01
N VAL A 68 -7.26 -6.11 -0.84
CA VAL A 68 -5.98 -6.49 -1.46
C VAL A 68 -4.85 -6.29 -0.47
N GLN A 69 -3.99 -7.30 -0.33
CA GLN A 69 -2.81 -7.21 0.54
C GLN A 69 -1.84 -6.14 0.03
N CYS A 70 -1.19 -5.40 0.94
CA CYS A 70 -0.27 -4.31 0.59
C CYS A 70 0.78 -4.71 -0.45
N THR A 71 1.29 -5.95 -0.36
CA THR A 71 2.35 -6.50 -1.22
C THR A 71 1.91 -6.79 -2.64
N GLN A 72 0.61 -6.81 -2.93
CA GLN A 72 0.10 -7.00 -4.29
C GLN A 72 0.33 -5.76 -5.16
N CYS A 73 0.34 -4.57 -4.56
CA CYS A 73 0.65 -3.31 -5.24
C CYS A 73 2.08 -2.85 -4.92
N HIS A 74 2.47 -2.92 -3.65
CA HIS A 74 3.81 -2.56 -3.17
C HIS A 74 4.74 -3.78 -3.21
N VAL A 75 5.08 -4.23 -4.42
CA VAL A 75 5.96 -5.39 -4.66
C VAL A 75 7.37 -5.20 -4.08
N LYS A 76 7.78 -3.94 -3.96
CA LYS A 76 8.93 -3.49 -3.17
C LYS A 76 8.39 -2.74 -1.97
N PRO A 77 9.14 -2.66 -0.86
CA PRO A 77 8.73 -1.89 0.31
C PRO A 77 8.69 -0.37 0.08
N ILE A 78 8.64 0.12 -1.17
CA ILE A 78 8.56 1.53 -1.55
C ILE A 78 7.08 1.89 -1.79
N PHE A 79 6.55 2.80 -0.96
CA PHE A 79 5.10 3.07 -0.95
C PHE A 79 4.66 4.23 -1.86
N THR A 80 5.61 4.93 -2.47
CA THR A 80 5.35 6.09 -3.34
C THR A 80 5.43 5.77 -4.83
N ASP A 81 5.89 4.57 -5.19
CA ASP A 81 6.18 4.16 -6.58
C ASP A 81 5.28 3.00 -7.00
N VAL A 82 4.00 3.31 -7.26
CA VAL A 82 2.99 2.34 -7.70
C VAL A 82 2.10 2.97 -8.77
N GLY A 83 1.85 2.21 -9.84
CA GLY A 83 0.92 2.59 -10.90
C GLY A 83 -0.52 2.70 -10.41
N LYS A 84 -1.30 3.59 -11.03
CA LYS A 84 -2.67 3.92 -10.60
C LYS A 84 -3.71 3.57 -11.67
N ASN A 85 -3.29 3.30 -12.88
CA ASN A 85 -4.19 2.94 -13.96
C ASN A 85 -4.52 1.45 -13.86
N CYS A 86 -5.69 1.06 -14.37
CA CYS A 86 -6.17 -0.31 -14.29
C CYS A 86 -5.15 -1.31 -14.87
N GLN A 87 -4.56 -0.96 -16.02
CA GLN A 87 -3.59 -1.78 -16.74
C GLN A 87 -2.20 -1.86 -16.08
N ASP A 88 -1.90 -1.00 -15.11
CA ASP A 88 -0.62 -1.04 -14.41
C ASP A 88 -0.51 -2.32 -13.55
N CYS A 89 -1.66 -2.88 -13.16
CA CYS A 89 -1.76 -4.12 -12.38
C CYS A 89 -2.52 -5.23 -13.11
N HIS A 90 -3.54 -4.89 -13.91
CA HIS A 90 -4.41 -5.86 -14.56
C HIS A 90 -4.05 -6.08 -16.02
N ALA A 91 -4.02 -7.35 -16.42
CA ALA A 91 -3.86 -7.70 -17.83
C ALA A 91 -5.10 -7.29 -18.63
N ASP A 92 -4.86 -6.69 -19.79
CA ASP A 92 -5.92 -6.31 -20.72
C ASP A 92 -6.26 -7.47 -21.67
N ILE A 93 -7.38 -8.15 -21.39
CA ILE A 93 -7.90 -9.23 -22.23
C ILE A 93 -8.44 -8.74 -23.58
N HIS A 94 -8.77 -7.45 -23.70
CA HIS A 94 -9.29 -6.85 -24.91
C HIS A 94 -8.18 -6.48 -25.91
N GLN A 95 -6.91 -6.71 -25.54
CA GLN A 95 -5.76 -6.50 -26.42
C GLN A 95 -5.73 -5.08 -26.99
N ARG A 96 -6.08 -4.09 -26.16
CA ARG A 96 -6.15 -2.65 -26.44
C ARG A 96 -7.18 -2.23 -27.50
N LYS A 97 -8.07 -3.13 -27.91
CA LYS A 97 -9.11 -2.84 -28.92
C LYS A 97 -10.22 -1.92 -28.38
N MET A 98 -10.35 -1.80 -27.07
CA MET A 98 -11.36 -0.98 -26.40
C MET A 98 -10.78 0.30 -25.75
N GLY A 99 -9.54 0.66 -26.09
CA GLY A 99 -8.83 1.77 -25.45
C GLY A 99 -8.36 1.43 -24.03
N THR A 100 -8.03 2.47 -23.25
CA THR A 100 -7.47 2.36 -21.89
C THR A 100 -8.44 2.80 -20.80
N ASP A 101 -9.63 3.27 -21.17
CA ASP A 101 -10.67 3.68 -20.22
C ASP A 101 -11.48 2.47 -19.77
N CYS A 102 -10.86 1.61 -18.96
CA CYS A 102 -11.49 0.38 -18.47
C CYS A 102 -12.76 0.66 -17.67
N ALA A 103 -12.85 1.85 -17.06
CA ALA A 103 -13.94 2.28 -16.21
C ALA A 103 -15.27 2.54 -16.97
N GLN A 104 -15.24 2.56 -18.31
CA GLN A 104 -16.48 2.65 -19.11
C GLN A 104 -17.36 1.43 -18.97
N CYS A 105 -16.75 0.26 -18.71
CA CYS A 105 -17.46 -1.01 -18.61
C CYS A 105 -17.25 -1.67 -17.25
N HIS A 106 -16.02 -1.71 -16.77
CA HIS A 106 -15.65 -2.38 -15.53
C HIS A 106 -15.64 -1.41 -14.36
N THR A 107 -15.85 -1.92 -13.15
CA THR A 107 -15.82 -1.09 -11.94
C THR A 107 -14.93 -1.73 -10.88
N VAL A 108 -14.58 -0.96 -9.86
CA VAL A 108 -13.86 -1.46 -8.68
C VAL A 108 -14.65 -2.52 -7.90
N LEU A 109 -15.93 -2.73 -8.19
CA LEU A 109 -16.76 -3.79 -7.60
C LEU A 109 -16.56 -5.14 -8.30
N GLY A 110 -15.97 -5.16 -9.51
CA GLY A 110 -15.67 -6.37 -10.26
C GLY A 110 -15.60 -6.16 -11.78
N TRP A 111 -15.15 -7.21 -12.46
CA TRP A 111 -15.01 -7.25 -13.93
C TRP A 111 -16.31 -7.59 -14.67
N ASN A 112 -17.32 -8.08 -13.95
CA ASN A 112 -18.59 -8.45 -14.57
C ASN A 112 -19.32 -7.20 -15.04
N ASN A 113 -19.73 -7.21 -16.31
CA ASN A 113 -20.45 -6.10 -16.92
C ASN A 113 -21.97 -6.35 -16.80
N ALA A 114 -22.65 -5.58 -15.96
CA ALA A 114 -24.12 -5.62 -15.85
C ALA A 114 -24.83 -4.61 -16.77
N ILE A 115 -24.08 -3.96 -17.66
CA ILE A 115 -24.57 -2.91 -18.55
C ILE A 115 -25.29 -3.51 -19.75
N GLN A 116 -26.55 -3.11 -19.91
CA GLN A 116 -27.43 -3.51 -21.02
C GLN A 116 -26.78 -3.24 -22.39
N GLN A 117 -25.91 -2.22 -22.51
CA GLN A 117 -25.18 -1.93 -23.75
C GLN A 117 -24.29 -3.08 -24.26
N VAL A 118 -23.83 -4.00 -23.41
CA VAL A 118 -23.10 -5.21 -23.85
C VAL A 118 -24.06 -6.29 -24.35
N LYS A 119 -25.27 -6.38 -23.78
CA LYS A 119 -26.35 -7.26 -24.27
C LYS A 119 -26.91 -6.77 -25.61
N ASP A 120 -26.94 -5.46 -25.78
CA ASP A 120 -27.40 -4.79 -27.01
C ASP A 120 -26.31 -4.71 -28.10
N HIS A 121 -25.07 -5.16 -27.79
CA HIS A 121 -23.96 -5.30 -28.73
C HIS A 121 -24.15 -6.50 -29.70
N GLN A 122 -25.34 -6.62 -30.29
CA GLN A 122 -25.66 -7.61 -31.33
C GLN A 122 -25.01 -7.29 -32.70
N ASN A 123 -24.04 -6.38 -32.75
CA ASN A 123 -23.46 -5.94 -34.00
C ASN A 123 -21.95 -6.24 -34.00
N ARG A 124 -21.62 -7.48 -34.44
CA ARG A 124 -20.34 -7.97 -34.98
C ARG A 124 -19.52 -8.99 -34.17
N PHE A 125 -19.76 -9.19 -32.88
CA PHE A 125 -19.10 -10.26 -32.10
C PHE A 125 -20.13 -11.09 -31.33
N PRO A 126 -20.48 -12.29 -31.80
CA PRO A 126 -21.30 -13.20 -31.01
C PRO A 126 -20.56 -13.57 -29.71
N LEU A 127 -21.25 -13.48 -28.58
CA LEU A 127 -20.71 -13.87 -27.28
C LEU A 127 -20.64 -15.41 -27.20
N PHE A 128 -19.54 -15.99 -27.68
CA PHE A 128 -19.23 -17.41 -27.49
C PHE A 128 -18.11 -17.58 -26.44
N GLY A 129 -18.05 -18.76 -25.82
CA GLY A 129 -17.02 -19.09 -24.83
C GLY A 129 -17.18 -18.30 -23.52
N ALA A 130 -16.09 -17.83 -22.93
CA ALA A 130 -16.10 -17.14 -21.63
C ALA A 130 -16.98 -15.87 -21.58
N HIS A 131 -17.29 -15.27 -22.73
CA HIS A 131 -18.21 -14.13 -22.83
C HIS A 131 -19.69 -14.51 -22.70
N ALA A 132 -20.04 -15.78 -22.85
CA ALA A 132 -21.40 -16.28 -22.66
C ALA A 132 -21.72 -16.59 -21.18
N ALA A 133 -20.74 -16.48 -20.29
CA ALA A 133 -20.84 -16.86 -18.88
C ALA A 133 -20.96 -15.66 -17.91
N VAL A 134 -21.13 -14.44 -18.44
CA VAL A 134 -21.32 -13.19 -17.67
C VAL A 134 -22.75 -12.67 -17.75
#